data_AF-A0AAN9ARS2-F1
#
_entry.id   AF-A0AAN9ARS2-F1
#
_cell.length_a   1.000
_cell.length_b   1.000
_cell.length_c   1.000
_cell.angle_alpha   90.00
_cell.angle_beta   90.00
_cell.angle_gamma   90.00
#
_symmetry.space_group_name_H-M   'P 1'
#
loop_
_entity.id
_entity.type
_entity.pdbx_description
1 polymer ?
#
loop_
_entity_poly.entity_id
_entity_poly.type
_entity_poly.pdbx_seq_one_letter_code
_entity_poly.pdbx_strand_id
1 'polypeptide(L)'
;MLSESASVEEMLKVAVDYCTDLLHHIPVVMVTLGKYGLLLGNRDQDDPESPIAIRFYPAGNVASDTHTVNVSGAGDCLNAGMMHFIIQGHNLDLSIKAGLMAAQHSLQSHSAVPASITPEGFTAEKVEEWARFKATDLTGSQSLRSF
;
A
#
# COMPACT_ATOMS: atom_id res chain seq x y z
N MET A 1 22.67 5.58 17.78
CA MET A 1 22.16 4.77 16.66
C MET A 1 20.65 4.88 16.74
N LEU A 2 20.03 5.77 15.96
CA LEU A 2 18.57 5.82 15.87
C LEU A 2 18.14 4.49 15.22
N SER A 3 17.24 3.74 15.86
CA SER A 3 16.76 2.47 15.31
C SER A 3 15.96 2.73 14.03
N GLU A 4 16.09 1.87 13.03
CA GLU A 4 15.36 1.97 11.77
C GLU A 4 13.83 2.06 11.99
N SER A 5 13.33 1.51 13.10
CA SER A 5 11.94 1.64 13.55
C SER A 5 11.49 3.08 13.82
N ALA A 6 12.34 3.91 14.43
CA ALA A 6 12.01 5.31 14.72
C ALA A 6 11.82 6.11 13.43
N SER A 7 12.58 5.77 12.38
CA SER A 7 12.48 6.43 11.07
C SER A 7 11.18 6.13 10.33
N VAL A 8 10.62 4.93 10.52
CA VAL A 8 9.34 4.54 9.89
C VAL A 8 8.19 5.26 10.55
N GLU A 9 8.19 5.34 11.88
CA GLU A 9 7.15 6.04 12.63
C GLU A 9 7.10 7.54 12.29
N GLU A 10 8.25 8.20 12.25
CA GLU A 10 8.37 9.60 11.85
C GLU A 10 7.87 9.83 10.42
N MET A 11 8.23 8.93 9.49
CA MET A 11 7.76 8.98 8.11
C MET A 11 6.24 8.79 8.02
N LEU A 12 5.68 7.81 8.74
CA LEU A 12 4.24 7.56 8.75
C LEU A 12 3.48 8.77 9.31
N LYS A 13 4.00 9.39 10.37
CA LYS A 13 3.42 10.62 10.93
C LYS A 13 3.33 11.73 9.87
N VAL A 14 4.44 12.01 9.19
CA VAL A 14 4.49 13.04 8.15
C VAL A 14 3.55 12.69 6.98
N ALA A 15 3.51 11.42 6.57
CA ALA A 15 2.62 10.96 5.50
C ALA A 15 1.14 11.10 5.90
N VAL A 16 0.78 10.80 7.15
CA VAL A 16 -0.58 10.97 7.68
C VAL A 16 -0.99 12.45 7.68
N ASP A 17 -0.11 13.35 8.14
CA ASP A 17 -0.40 14.78 8.18
C ASP A 17 -0.71 15.32 6.77
N TYR A 18 0.16 15.07 5.78
CA TYR A 18 -0.08 15.50 4.40
C TYR A 18 -1.29 14.80 3.75
N CYS A 19 -1.49 13.51 4.03
CA CYS A 19 -2.62 12.76 3.51
C CYS A 19 -3.95 13.36 4.02
N THR A 20 -4.01 13.72 5.30
CA THR A 20 -5.19 14.36 5.91
C THR A 20 -5.52 15.69 5.23
N ASP A 21 -4.51 16.53 4.98
CA ASP A 21 -4.71 17.81 4.29
C ASP A 21 -5.25 17.62 2.87
N LEU A 22 -4.69 16.67 2.12
CA LEU A 22 -5.15 16.35 0.77
C LEU A 22 -6.56 15.76 0.74
N LEU A 23 -6.93 15.00 1.78
CA LEU A 23 -8.24 14.37 1.86
C LEU A 23 -9.37 15.38 1.95
N HIS A 24 -9.16 16.61 2.45
CA HIS A 24 -10.19 17.65 2.37
C HIS A 24 -10.60 17.97 0.92
N HIS A 25 -9.72 17.73 -0.06
CA HIS A 25 -9.94 18.08 -1.47
C HIS A 25 -10.10 16.87 -2.39
N ILE A 26 -9.52 15.73 -2.05
CA ILE A 26 -9.50 14.52 -2.88
C ILE A 26 -10.02 13.36 -2.02
N PRO A 27 -11.08 12.64 -2.40
CA PRO A 27 -11.74 11.67 -1.51
C PRO A 27 -10.90 10.43 -1.20
N VAL A 28 -9.89 10.12 -2.03
CA VAL A 28 -8.99 8.98 -1.85
C VAL A 28 -7.57 9.43 -2.18
N VAL A 29 -6.65 9.20 -1.24
CA VAL A 29 -5.23 9.49 -1.40
C VAL A 29 -4.45 8.22 -1.13
N MET A 30 -3.54 7.90 -2.04
CA MET A 30 -2.67 6.74 -1.94
C MET A 30 -1.22 7.20 -1.96
N VAL A 31 -0.49 6.91 -0.89
CA VAL A 31 0.92 7.30 -0.74
C VAL A 31 1.78 6.05 -0.76
N THR A 32 2.58 5.88 -1.81
CA THR A 32 3.55 4.79 -1.89
C THR A 32 4.78 5.13 -1.03
N LEU A 33 5.12 4.25 -0.10
CA LEU A 33 6.20 4.42 0.88
C LEU A 33 7.42 3.53 0.56
N GLY A 34 7.60 3.16 -0.71
CA GLY A 34 8.69 2.32 -1.18
C GLY A 34 8.78 1.00 -0.41
N LYS A 35 9.95 0.71 0.15
CA LYS A 35 10.21 -0.51 0.94
C LYS A 35 9.32 -0.67 2.18
N TYR A 36 8.65 0.39 2.62
CA TYR A 36 7.79 0.36 3.78
C TYR A 36 6.34 -0.01 3.43
N GLY A 37 5.91 0.19 2.19
CA GLY A 37 4.58 -0.22 1.71
C GLY A 37 3.74 0.94 1.22
N LEU A 38 2.52 1.08 1.74
CA LEU A 38 1.51 2.00 1.22
C LEU A 38 0.63 2.56 2.34
N LEU A 39 0.37 3.87 2.29
CA LEU A 39 -0.66 4.53 3.08
C LEU A 39 -1.88 4.78 2.19
N LEU A 40 -3.05 4.34 2.64
CA LEU A 40 -4.33 4.67 2.03
C LEU A 40 -5.08 5.62 2.97
N GLY A 41 -5.39 6.80 2.49
CA GLY A 41 -6.39 7.68 3.09
C GLY A 41 -7.65 7.71 2.25
N ASN A 42 -8.82 7.68 2.88
CA ASN A 42 -10.09 7.87 2.19
C ASN A 42 -11.13 8.53 3.09
N ARG A 43 -12.05 9.26 2.45
CA ARG A 43 -13.28 9.78 3.06
C ARG A 43 -14.47 9.50 2.13
N ASP A 44 -15.68 9.77 2.60
CA ASP A 44 -16.84 9.78 1.71
C ASP A 44 -16.67 10.87 0.64
N GLN A 45 -16.94 10.51 -0.61
CA GLN A 45 -16.89 11.43 -1.74
C GLN A 45 -18.04 12.45 -1.67
N ASP A 46 -19.22 12.00 -1.22
CA ASP A 46 -20.45 12.79 -1.22
C ASP A 46 -20.61 13.61 0.06
N ASP A 47 -19.81 13.31 1.10
CA ASP A 47 -19.76 14.03 2.36
C ASP A 47 -18.32 14.45 2.72
N PRO A 48 -17.91 15.69 2.40
CA PRO A 48 -16.59 16.22 2.77
C PRO A 48 -16.32 16.30 4.27
N GLU A 49 -17.37 16.31 5.11
CA GLU A 49 -17.25 16.34 6.57
C GLU A 49 -17.24 14.93 7.17
N SER A 50 -17.35 13.90 6.33
CA SER A 50 -17.28 12.52 6.78
C SER A 50 -15.92 12.21 7.43
N PRO A 51 -15.88 11.28 8.39
CA PRO A 51 -14.62 10.88 9.02
C PRO A 51 -13.61 10.38 7.99
N ILE A 52 -12.41 10.97 8.03
CA ILE A 52 -11.25 10.48 7.30
C ILE A 52 -10.79 9.14 7.90
N ALA A 53 -10.66 8.11 7.08
CA ALA A 53 -10.02 6.85 7.43
C ALA A 53 -8.62 6.79 6.83
N ILE A 54 -7.62 6.40 7.63
CA ILE A 54 -6.25 6.22 7.16
C ILE A 54 -5.73 4.85 7.58
N ARG A 55 -5.19 4.09 6.62
CA ARG A 55 -4.67 2.73 6.84
C ARG A 55 -3.28 2.58 6.24
N PHE A 56 -2.39 1.94 6.98
CA PHE A 56 -1.06 1.56 6.52
C PHE A 56 -1.02 0.07 6.16
N TYR A 57 -0.48 -0.21 4.98
CA TYR A 57 -0.24 -1.53 4.43
C TYR A 57 1.27 -1.74 4.30
N PRO A 58 1.89 -2.69 5.02
CA PRO A 58 3.31 -2.98 4.82
C PRO A 58 3.57 -3.57 3.43
N ALA A 59 4.78 -3.39 2.90
CA ALA A 59 5.16 -3.78 1.53
C ALA A 59 5.05 -5.28 1.19
N GLY A 60 4.76 -6.15 2.15
CA GLY A 60 4.85 -7.60 2.01
C GLY A 60 5.67 -8.22 3.13
N ASN A 61 6.01 -9.50 2.98
CA ASN A 61 6.75 -10.22 4.00
C ASN A 61 8.18 -9.64 4.15
N VAL A 62 8.37 -8.80 5.18
CA VAL A 62 9.63 -8.17 5.56
C VAL A 62 10.74 -9.20 5.82
N ALA A 63 10.38 -10.47 6.02
CA ALA A 63 11.33 -11.57 6.24
C ALA A 63 12.13 -11.99 5.00
N SER A 64 11.74 -11.59 3.79
CA SER A 64 12.56 -11.83 2.60
C SER A 64 13.35 -10.57 2.27
N ASP A 65 14.68 -10.65 2.35
CA ASP A 65 15.60 -9.81 1.58
C ASP A 65 15.22 -9.94 0.10
N THR A 66 14.23 -9.18 -0.33
CA THR A 66 13.75 -9.20 -1.70
C THR A 66 14.82 -8.52 -2.54
N HIS A 67 15.55 -9.33 -3.30
CA HIS A 67 16.55 -8.82 -4.23
C HIS A 67 15.85 -7.90 -5.24
N THR A 68 16.05 -6.59 -5.06
CA THR A 68 15.53 -5.56 -5.97
C THR A 68 16.44 -5.50 -7.18
N VAL A 69 15.88 -5.81 -8.34
CA VAL A 69 16.55 -5.81 -9.64
C VAL A 69 16.35 -4.48 -10.36
N ASN A 70 15.13 -3.94 -10.31
CA ASN A 70 14.73 -2.68 -10.94
C ASN A 70 13.68 -1.98 -10.07
N VAL A 71 13.59 -0.65 -10.12
CA VAL A 71 12.54 0.13 -9.43
C VAL A 71 11.54 0.78 -10.39
N SER A 72 11.87 0.85 -11.68
CA SER A 72 10.99 1.37 -12.70
C SER A 72 9.78 0.46 -12.88
N GLY A 73 8.57 1.03 -12.83
CA GLY A 73 7.32 0.29 -13.05
C GLY A 73 6.68 -0.30 -11.80
N ALA A 74 7.32 -0.23 -10.62
CA ALA A 74 6.72 -0.75 -9.39
C ALA A 74 5.41 -0.03 -9.03
N GLY A 75 5.36 1.29 -9.19
CA GLY A 75 4.14 2.08 -8.99
C GLY A 75 3.05 1.79 -10.03
N ASP A 76 3.43 1.61 -11.30
CA ASP A 76 2.49 1.26 -12.37
C ASP A 76 1.90 -0.13 -12.15
N CYS A 77 2.72 -1.10 -11.75
CA CYS A 77 2.27 -2.46 -11.41
C CYS A 77 1.39 -2.44 -10.15
N LEU A 78 1.70 -1.61 -9.16
CA LEU A 78 0.85 -1.42 -7.98
C LEU A 78 -0.55 -0.96 -8.38
N ASN A 79 -0.62 0.11 -9.19
CA ASN A 79 -1.88 0.65 -9.67
C ASN A 79 -2.64 -0.37 -10.52
N ALA A 80 -1.95 -1.04 -11.45
CA ALA A 80 -2.56 -2.03 -12.34
C ALA A 80 -3.11 -3.24 -11.57
N GLY A 81 -2.35 -3.78 -10.62
CA GLY A 81 -2.77 -4.91 -9.78
C GLY A 81 -3.98 -4.55 -8.90
N MET A 82 -3.96 -3.36 -8.30
CA MET A 82 -5.08 -2.86 -7.52
C MET A 82 -6.33 -2.65 -8.38
N MET A 83 -6.21 -1.99 -9.53
CA MET A 83 -7.32 -1.76 -10.45
C MET A 83 -7.90 -3.07 -11.00
N HIS A 84 -7.05 -4.06 -11.29
CA HIS A 84 -7.49 -5.38 -11.77
C HIS A 84 -8.49 -6.01 -10.80
N PHE A 85 -8.16 -6.02 -9.50
CA PHE A 85 -9.02 -6.60 -8.46
C PHE A 85 -10.27 -5.76 -8.19
N ILE A 86 -10.17 -4.42 -8.23
CA ILE A 86 -11.34 -3.54 -8.11
C ILE A 86 -12.34 -3.80 -9.23
N ILE A 87 -11.89 -3.93 -10.47
CA ILE A 87 -12.75 -4.19 -11.64
C ILE A 87 -13.46 -5.54 -11.52
N GLN A 88 -12.85 -6.52 -10.85
CA GLN A 88 -13.45 -7.82 -10.55
C GLN A 88 -14.44 -7.79 -9.37
N GLY A 89 -14.62 -6.64 -8.72
CA GLY A 89 -15.53 -6.48 -7.59
C GLY A 89 -14.96 -6.95 -6.25
N HIS A 90 -13.64 -7.14 -6.15
CA HIS A 90 -13.00 -7.44 -4.88
C HIS A 90 -12.99 -6.22 -3.95
N ASN A 91 -12.93 -6.47 -2.64
CA ASN A 91 -12.83 -5.40 -1.66
C ASN A 91 -11.48 -4.67 -1.76
N LEU A 92 -11.44 -3.47 -1.17
CA LEU A 92 -10.28 -2.58 -1.25
C LEU A 92 -9.02 -3.17 -0.59
N ASP A 93 -9.17 -3.89 0.53
CA ASP A 93 -8.05 -4.51 1.25
C ASP A 93 -7.33 -5.53 0.37
N LEU A 94 -8.08 -6.45 -0.24
CA LEU A 94 -7.54 -7.45 -1.16
C LEU A 94 -6.94 -6.80 -2.41
N SER A 95 -7.58 -5.76 -2.93
CA SER A 95 -7.11 -5.03 -4.11
C SER A 95 -5.76 -4.36 -3.87
N ILE A 96 -5.58 -3.71 -2.71
CA ILE A 96 -4.29 -3.10 -2.35
C ILE A 96 -3.21 -4.17 -2.19
N LYS A 97 -3.52 -5.30 -1.55
CA LYS A 97 -2.60 -6.42 -1.42
C LYS A 97 -2.18 -6.97 -2.78
N ALA A 98 -3.10 -7.07 -3.74
CA ALA A 98 -2.79 -7.47 -5.11
C ALA A 98 -1.85 -6.47 -5.81
N GLY A 99 -2.09 -5.16 -5.61
CA GLY A 99 -1.19 -4.11 -6.08
C GLY A 99 0.22 -4.23 -5.47
N LEU A 100 0.33 -4.40 -4.16
CA LEU A 100 1.63 -4.57 -3.50
C LEU A 100 2.36 -5.83 -3.98
N MET A 101 1.65 -6.93 -4.20
CA MET A 101 2.20 -8.15 -4.79
C MET A 101 2.73 -7.89 -6.22
N ALA A 102 1.97 -7.18 -7.06
CA ALA A 102 2.40 -6.82 -8.41
C ALA A 102 3.64 -5.91 -8.41
N ALA A 103 3.70 -4.95 -7.47
CA ALA A 103 4.86 -4.10 -7.27
C ALA A 103 6.10 -4.94 -6.89
N GLN A 104 5.95 -5.92 -5.99
CA GLN A 104 7.06 -6.82 -5.63
C GLN A 104 7.56 -7.62 -6.84
N HIS A 105 6.68 -8.14 -7.68
CA HIS A 105 7.08 -8.83 -8.91
C HIS A 105 7.86 -7.92 -9.86
N SER A 106 7.45 -6.65 -9.98
CA SER A 106 8.16 -5.65 -10.79
C SER A 106 9.54 -5.36 -10.23
N LEU A 107 9.65 -5.18 -8.91
CA LEU A 107 10.92 -4.94 -8.21
C LEU A 107 11.93 -6.07 -8.42
N GLN A 108 11.46 -7.30 -8.59
CA GLN A 108 12.28 -8.50 -8.79
C GLN A 108 12.58 -8.81 -10.27
N SER A 109 12.22 -7.91 -11.19
CA SER A 109 12.37 -8.10 -12.62
C SER A 109 13.27 -7.07 -13.27
N HIS A 110 13.84 -7.41 -14.42
CA HIS A 110 14.52 -6.45 -15.28
C HIS A 110 13.52 -5.58 -16.06
N SER A 111 12.29 -6.07 -16.28
CA SER A 111 11.24 -5.37 -16.99
C SER A 111 10.34 -4.58 -16.03
N ALA A 112 9.94 -3.37 -16.42
CA ALA A 112 9.01 -2.55 -15.66
C ALA A 112 7.66 -3.26 -15.40
N VAL A 113 7.19 -4.01 -16.40
CA VAL A 113 6.05 -4.93 -16.27
C VAL A 113 6.58 -6.36 -16.48
N PRO A 114 6.64 -7.18 -15.43
CA PRO A 114 7.22 -8.52 -15.50
C PRO A 114 6.27 -9.54 -16.12
N ALA A 115 6.82 -10.44 -16.95
CA ALA A 115 6.07 -11.56 -17.52
C ALA A 115 5.59 -12.60 -16.48
N SER A 116 6.06 -12.50 -15.23
CA SER A 116 5.62 -13.35 -14.12
C SER A 116 4.26 -12.96 -13.56
N ILE A 117 3.72 -11.79 -13.92
CA ILE A 117 2.33 -11.43 -13.62
C ILE A 117 1.45 -12.12 -14.67
N THR A 118 0.81 -13.22 -14.27
CA THR A 118 -0.15 -13.96 -15.11
C THR A 118 -1.50 -14.06 -14.40
N PRO A 119 -2.61 -14.25 -15.14
CA PRO A 119 -3.93 -14.42 -14.54
C PRO A 119 -3.98 -15.55 -13.50
N GLU A 120 -3.28 -16.64 -13.75
CA GLU A 120 -3.22 -17.79 -12.82
C GLU A 120 -2.39 -17.47 -11.57
N GLY A 121 -1.42 -16.57 -11.68
CA GLY A 121 -0.56 -16.11 -10.58
C GLY A 121 -1.22 -15.08 -9.66
N PHE A 122 -2.26 -14.39 -10.14
CA PHE A 122 -2.91 -13.27 -9.46
C PHE A 122 -4.39 -13.58 -9.18
N THR A 123 -4.63 -14.63 -8.40
CA THR A 123 -5.96 -14.95 -7.85
C THR A 123 -6.10 -14.41 -6.42
N ALA A 124 -7.33 -14.23 -5.94
CA ALA A 124 -7.61 -13.83 -4.56
C ALA A 124 -6.89 -14.72 -3.53
N GLU A 125 -6.96 -16.04 -3.71
CA GLU A 125 -6.29 -17.02 -2.85
C GLU A 125 -4.77 -16.79 -2.80
N LYS A 126 -4.11 -16.61 -3.95
CA LYS A 126 -2.65 -16.38 -4.01
C LYS A 126 -2.24 -15.05 -3.38
N VAL A 127 -3.06 -14.01 -3.56
CA VAL A 127 -2.81 -12.71 -2.94
C VAL A 127 -2.94 -12.81 -1.42
N GLU A 128 -3.95 -13.52 -0.91
CA GLU A 128 -4.12 -13.72 0.54
C GLU A 128 -3.01 -14.59 1.14
N GLU A 129 -2.56 -15.62 0.42
CA GLU A 129 -1.43 -16.46 0.81
C GLU A 129 -0.12 -15.68 0.92
N TRP A 130 0.11 -14.74 -0.01
CA TRP A 130 1.27 -13.84 -0.03
C TRP A 130 1.15 -12.73 1.03
N ALA A 131 0.00 -12.07 1.13
CA ALA A 131 -0.27 -10.95 2.04
C ALA A 131 -0.91 -11.38 3.37
N ARG A 132 -0.16 -12.15 4.17
CA ARG A 132 -0.59 -12.58 5.52
C ARG A 132 -0.65 -11.47 6.56
N PHE A 133 -0.22 -10.27 6.20
CA PHE A 133 -0.26 -9.09 7.05
C PHE A 133 -1.66 -8.47 7.08
N LYS A 134 -1.93 -7.69 8.13
CA LYS A 134 -3.13 -6.85 8.25
C LYS A 134 -2.75 -5.40 8.09
N ALA A 135 -3.66 -4.61 7.52
CA ALA A 135 -3.53 -3.16 7.52
C ALA A 135 -3.61 -2.62 8.96
N THR A 136 -2.80 -1.62 9.28
CA THR A 136 -2.85 -0.89 10.54
C THR A 136 -3.75 0.33 10.36
N ASP A 137 -4.77 0.47 11.19
CA ASP A 137 -5.60 1.67 11.23
C ASP A 137 -4.83 2.80 11.93
N LEU A 138 -4.69 3.93 11.24
CA LEU A 138 -4.01 5.15 11.71
C LEU A 138 -5.00 6.33 11.80
N THR A 139 -6.30 6.06 11.72
CA THR A 139 -7.35 7.08 11.81
C THR A 139 -7.28 7.82 13.14
N GLY A 140 -7.33 9.16 13.09
CA GLY A 140 -7.35 10.01 14.28
C GLY A 140 -6.06 10.02 15.09
N SER A 141 -4.89 9.83 14.44
CA SER A 141 -3.61 9.71 15.13
C SER A 141 -3.15 11.00 15.86
N GLN A 142 -3.70 11.22 17.05
CA GLN A 142 -2.92 11.52 18.26
C GLN A 142 -2.29 10.24 18.87
N SER A 143 -2.51 9.08 18.23
CA SER A 143 -2.18 7.72 18.68
C SER A 143 -0.74 7.24 18.43
N LEU A 144 0.18 8.10 17.97
CA LEU A 144 1.62 7.78 17.86
C LEU A 144 2.39 8.11 19.15
N ARG A 145 1.75 7.95 20.33
CA ARG A 145 2.35 8.19 21.65
C ARG A 145 2.62 6.91 22.44
N SER A 146 2.39 5.75 21.84
CA SER A 146 2.53 4.47 22.53
C SER A 146 2.82 3.35 21.54
N PHE A 147 4.02 3.39 20.98
CA PHE A 147 4.76 2.22 20.55
C PHE A 147 6.13 2.24 21.24
#